data_AF-A0A528V6M7-F1
#
_entry.id   AF-A0A528V6M7-F1
#
_cell.length_a   1.000
_cell.length_b   1.000
_cell.length_c   1.000
_cell.angle_alpha   90.00
_cell.angle_beta   90.00
_cell.angle_gamma   90.00
#
_symmetry.space_group_name_H-M   'P 1'
#
loop_
_entity.id
_entity.type
_entity.pdbx_description
1 polymer ?
#
loop_
_entity_poly.entity_id
_entity_poly.type
_entity_poly.pdbx_seq_one_letter_code
_entity_poly.pdbx_strand_id
1 'polypeptide(L)'
;MPVLDAALLFFAGFLSGAVNAIAGGGTFITFGAMSLVGLPPIVANATSSLTQFPGYVTSTLAYWSDIKHFWRTALLLGLISAFGALAGALILLALDNPSFRVL
;
A
#
# COMPACT_ATOMS: atom_id res chain seq x y z
N MET A 1 5.74 -22.46 1.89
CA MET A 1 6.22 -21.32 2.71
C MET A 1 6.61 -21.87 4.08
N PRO A 2 7.85 -21.68 4.53
CA PRO A 2 8.25 -22.04 5.89
C PRO A 2 7.43 -21.22 6.91
N VAL A 3 7.23 -21.78 8.11
CA VAL A 3 6.44 -21.15 9.19
C VAL A 3 6.97 -19.78 9.58
N LEU A 4 8.30 -19.59 9.46
CA LEU A 4 8.96 -18.32 9.71
C LEU A 4 8.51 -17.21 8.76
N ASP A 5 8.39 -17.51 7.46
CA ASP A 5 7.93 -16.52 6.45
C ASP A 5 6.48 -16.12 6.72
N ALA A 6 5.63 -17.08 7.09
CA ALA A 6 4.25 -16.80 7.45
C ALA A 6 4.14 -15.89 8.68
N ALA A 7 4.95 -16.15 9.73
CA ALA A 7 4.99 -15.31 10.91
C ALA A 7 5.51 -13.90 10.58
N LEU A 8 6.58 -13.80 9.78
CA LEU A 8 7.16 -12.53 9.34
C LEU A 8 6.13 -11.71 8.56
N LEU A 9 5.46 -12.30 7.57
CA LEU A 9 4.45 -11.62 6.76
C LEU A 9 3.24 -11.20 7.60
N PHE A 10 2.83 -12.02 8.57
CA PHE A 10 1.73 -11.69 9.49
C PHE A 10 2.06 -10.45 10.34
N PHE A 11 3.21 -10.43 11.01
CA PHE A 11 3.62 -9.29 11.83
C PHE A 11 3.92 -8.05 10.98
N ALA A 12 4.52 -8.21 9.80
CA ALA A 12 4.75 -7.12 8.85
C ALA A 12 3.42 -6.49 8.39
N GLY A 13 2.41 -7.31 8.07
CA GLY A 13 1.07 -6.85 7.71
C GLY A 13 0.39 -6.10 8.85
N PHE A 14 0.42 -6.66 10.06
CA PHE A 14 -0.13 -6.01 11.25
C PHE A 14 0.52 -4.66 11.54
N LEU A 15 1.86 -4.61 11.56
CA LEU A 15 2.61 -3.39 11.84
C LEU A 15 2.45 -2.35 10.73
N SER A 16 2.46 -2.77 9.46
CA SER A 16 2.14 -1.90 8.33
C SER A 16 0.77 -1.25 8.52
N GLY A 17 -0.25 -2.00 8.93
CA GLY A 17 -1.59 -1.45 9.17
C GLY A 17 -1.58 -0.35 10.23
N ALA A 18 -0.95 -0.63 11.38
CA ALA A 18 -0.83 0.34 12.46
C ALA A 18 -0.06 1.61 12.05
N VAL A 19 1.10 1.45 11.40
CA VAL A 19 1.93 2.58 10.95
C VAL A 19 1.21 3.42 9.90
N ASN A 20 0.53 2.77 8.95
CA ASN A 20 -0.20 3.46 7.89
C ASN A 20 -1.40 4.26 8.43
N ALA A 21 -1.97 3.85 9.56
CA ALA A 21 -3.02 4.60 10.24
C ALA A 21 -2.51 5.85 11.00
N ILE A 22 -1.24 5.84 11.47
CA ILE A 22 -0.68 6.91 12.33
C ILE A 22 0.07 7.97 11.51
N ALA A 23 1.02 7.55 10.68
CA ALA A 23 2.01 8.44 10.07
C ALA A 23 2.16 8.23 8.55
N GLY A 24 1.53 7.18 8.00
CA GLY A 24 1.74 6.75 6.62
C GLY A 24 3.04 5.93 6.44
N GLY A 25 3.25 5.40 5.24
CA GLY A 25 4.49 4.68 4.89
C GLY A 25 4.55 3.21 5.33
N GLY A 26 3.46 2.65 5.84
CA GLY A 26 3.41 1.23 6.22
C GLY A 26 3.71 0.27 5.06
N THR A 27 3.54 0.71 3.81
CA THR A 27 3.85 -0.07 2.59
C THR A 27 5.29 -0.51 2.56
N PHE A 28 6.22 0.29 3.07
CA PHE A 28 7.64 -0.08 3.10
C PHE A 28 7.89 -1.33 3.96
N ILE A 29 7.10 -1.52 5.01
CA ILE A 29 7.20 -2.68 5.91
C ILE A 29 6.72 -3.94 5.17
N THR A 30 5.53 -3.90 4.56
CA THR A 30 4.97 -5.05 3.83
C THR A 30 5.74 -5.35 2.54
N PHE A 31 6.15 -4.32 1.80
CA PHE A 31 7.02 -4.45 0.64
C PHE A 31 8.35 -5.09 1.01
N GLY A 32 9.05 -4.55 2.00
CA GLY A 32 10.34 -5.08 2.46
C GLY A 32 10.23 -6.53 2.94
N ALA A 33 9.18 -6.86 3.69
CA ALA A 33 8.89 -8.22 4.11
C ALA A 33 8.69 -9.19 2.92
N MET A 34 7.90 -8.79 1.92
CA MET A 34 7.68 -9.61 0.72
C MET A 34 8.96 -9.75 -0.12
N SER A 35 9.77 -8.70 -0.23
CA SER A 35 11.08 -8.77 -0.89
C SER A 35 12.05 -9.69 -0.16
N LEU A 36 12.04 -9.72 1.18
CA LEU A 36 12.85 -10.65 1.99
C LEU A 36 12.46 -12.11 1.78
N VAL A 37 11.17 -12.38 1.60
CA VAL A 37 10.64 -13.73 1.27
C VAL A 37 10.89 -14.09 -0.21
N GLY A 38 11.51 -13.20 -0.98
CA GLY A 38 11.95 -13.47 -2.35
C GLY A 38 10.91 -13.19 -3.43
N LEU A 39 9.83 -12.46 -3.12
CA LEU A 39 8.87 -12.06 -4.14
C LEU A 39 9.51 -11.06 -5.12
N PRO A 40 9.21 -11.16 -6.44
CA PRO A 40 9.64 -10.17 -7.41
C PRO A 40 9.21 -8.76 -6.97
N PRO A 41 10.08 -7.74 -7.07
CA PRO A 41 9.79 -6.38 -6.62
C PRO A 41 8.46 -5.80 -7.12
N ILE A 42 8.10 -6.03 -8.38
CA ILE A 42 6.82 -5.54 -8.93
C ILE A 42 5.64 -6.21 -8.23
N VAL A 43 5.69 -7.53 -8.03
CA VAL A 43 4.63 -8.31 -7.36
C VAL A 43 4.56 -7.93 -5.87
N ALA A 44 5.70 -7.77 -5.21
CA ALA A 44 5.78 -7.34 -3.82
C ALA A 44 5.16 -5.94 -3.64
N ASN A 45 5.46 -4.99 -4.52
CA ASN A 45 4.90 -3.63 -4.45
C ASN A 45 3.39 -3.64 -4.69
N ALA A 46 2.94 -4.28 -5.77
CA ALA A 46 1.52 -4.40 -6.09
C ALA A 46 0.73 -5.06 -4.95
N THR A 47 1.25 -6.17 -4.41
CA THR A 47 0.62 -6.89 -3.29
C THR A 47 0.59 -6.05 -2.03
N SER A 48 1.69 -5.38 -1.67
CA SER A 48 1.74 -4.50 -0.49
C SER A 48 0.68 -3.39 -0.53
N SER A 49 0.44 -2.80 -1.71
CA SER A 49 -0.62 -1.80 -1.91
C SER A 49 -2.02 -2.41 -1.73
N LEU A 50 -2.24 -3.61 -2.27
CA LEU A 50 -3.52 -4.33 -2.13
C LEU A 50 -3.81 -4.69 -0.66
N THR A 51 -2.80 -5.10 0.10
CA THR A 51 -2.98 -5.47 1.52
C THR A 51 -3.47 -4.31 2.39
N GLN A 52 -3.21 -3.07 1.99
CA GLN A 52 -3.63 -1.88 2.73
C GLN A 52 -5.03 -1.41 2.39
N PHE A 53 -5.58 -1.85 1.26
CA PHE A 53 -6.92 -1.49 0.83
C PHE A 53 -7.99 -1.61 1.93
N PRO A 54 -8.13 -2.75 2.65
CA PRO A 54 -9.09 -2.84 3.75
C PRO A 54 -8.83 -1.80 4.84
N GLY A 55 -7.57 -1.50 5.15
CA GLY A 55 -7.18 -0.44 6.07
C GLY A 55 -7.72 0.92 5.62
N TYR A 56 -7.51 1.30 4.36
CA TYR A 56 -8.04 2.56 3.82
C TYR A 56 -9.57 2.63 3.85
N VAL A 57 -10.25 1.53 3.54
CA VAL A 57 -11.72 1.46 3.63
C VAL A 57 -12.17 1.70 5.06
N THR A 58 -11.59 0.99 6.03
CA THR A 58 -11.95 1.14 7.45
C THR A 58 -11.63 2.53 8.00
N SER A 59 -10.48 3.12 7.66
CA SER A 59 -10.12 4.49 8.04
C SER A 59 -11.09 5.52 7.45
N THR A 60 -11.46 5.36 6.18
CA THR A 60 -12.42 6.25 5.51
C THR A 60 -13.80 6.18 6.18
N LEU A 61 -14.25 4.98 6.55
CA LEU A 61 -15.50 4.78 7.28
C LEU A 61 -15.45 5.38 8.68
N ALA A 62 -14.33 5.22 9.40
CA ALA A 62 -14.13 5.77 10.74
C ALA A 62 -14.19 7.32 10.76
N TYR A 63 -13.60 7.97 9.74
CA TYR A 63 -13.58 9.43 9.60
C TYR A 63 -14.69 9.99 8.70
N TRP A 64 -15.74 9.21 8.44
CA TRP A 64 -16.78 9.58 7.46
C TRP A 64 -17.51 10.89 7.80
N SER A 65 -17.76 11.15 9.09
CA SER A 65 -18.39 12.40 9.57
C SER A 65 -17.55 13.64 9.27
N ASP A 66 -16.23 13.51 9.36
CA ASP A 66 -15.28 14.61 9.13
C ASP A 66 -15.07 14.84 7.63
N ILE A 67 -14.96 13.75 6.86
CA ILE A 67 -14.84 13.81 5.39
C ILE A 67 -16.06 14.52 4.77
N LYS A 68 -17.27 14.31 5.32
CA LYS A 68 -18.49 14.98 4.85
C LYS A 68 -18.42 16.51 4.96
N HIS A 69 -17.77 17.05 5.99
CA HIS A 69 -17.62 18.50 6.13
C HIS A 69 -16.81 19.12 4.98
N PHE A 70 -15.87 18.37 4.40
CA PHE A 70 -14.99 18.82 3.33
C PHE A 70 -15.13 17.98 2.05
N TRP A 71 -16.33 17.50 1.75
CA TRP A 71 -16.56 16.47 0.72
C TRP A 71 -16.08 16.88 -0.67
N ARG A 72 -16.17 18.18 -1.04
CA ARG A 72 -15.69 18.67 -2.35
C ARG A 72 -14.18 18.55 -2.47
N THR A 73 -13.45 18.92 -1.42
CA THR A 73 -11.99 18.79 -1.35
C THR A 73 -11.59 17.32 -1.33
N ALA A 74 -12.29 16.49 -0.55
CA ALA A 74 -12.06 15.06 -0.51
C ALA A 74 -12.28 14.41 -1.89
N LEU A 75 -13.29 14.83 -2.65
CA LEU A 75 -13.54 14.34 -4.01
C LEU A 75 -12.42 14.76 -4.98
N LEU A 76 -11.98 16.02 -4.93
CA LEU A 76 -10.87 16.50 -5.76
C LEU A 76 -9.57 15.75 -5.46
N LEU A 77 -9.23 15.58 -4.17
CA LEU A 77 -8.07 14.81 -3.75
C LEU A 77 -8.20 13.34 -4.17
N GLY A 78 -9.38 12.74 -4.02
CA GLY A 78 -9.66 11.38 -4.45
C GLY A 78 -9.45 11.18 -5.96
N LEU A 79 -9.89 12.14 -6.79
CA LEU A 79 -9.65 12.11 -8.23
C LEU A 79 -8.16 12.23 -8.55
N ILE A 80 -7.45 13.20 -7.94
CA ILE A 80 -6.01 13.37 -8.14
C ILE A 80 -5.24 12.10 -7.72
N SER A 81 -5.60 11.50 -6.58
CA SER A 81 -5.04 10.24 -6.10
C SER A 81 -5.33 9.08 -7.07
N ALA A 82 -6.53 9.00 -7.65
CA ALA A 82 -6.87 7.97 -8.62
C ALA A 82 -6.04 8.10 -9.90
N PHE A 83 -5.89 9.32 -10.43
CA PHE A 83 -5.03 9.56 -11.60
C PHE A 83 -3.56 9.27 -11.30
N GLY A 84 -3.05 9.70 -10.15
CA GLY A 84 -1.69 9.41 -9.72
C GLY A 84 -1.44 7.91 -9.54
N ALA A 85 -2.38 7.19 -8.92
CA ALA A 85 -2.30 5.75 -8.74
C ALA A 85 -2.33 5.00 -10.07
N LEU A 86 -3.19 5.40 -11.01
CA LEU A 86 -3.25 4.81 -12.35
C LEU A 86 -1.96 5.06 -13.13
N ALA A 87 -1.48 6.30 -13.16
CA ALA A 87 -0.23 6.65 -13.83
C ALA A 87 0.96 5.87 -13.23
N GLY A 88 1.07 5.83 -11.89
CA GLY A 88 2.10 5.07 -11.20
C GLY A 88 2.04 3.57 -11.48
N ALA A 89 0.84 2.98 -11.51
CA ALA A 89 0.65 1.57 -11.85
C ALA A 89 1.05 1.25 -13.30
N LEU A 90 0.72 2.13 -14.26
CA LEU A 90 1.12 1.96 -15.65
C LEU A 90 2.65 2.07 -15.82
N ILE A 91 3.29 3.01 -15.12
CA ILE A 91 4.76 3.13 -15.11
C ILE A 91 5.39 1.87 -14.50
N LEU A 92 4.83 1.38 -13.39
CA LEU A 92 5.31 0.15 -12.74
C LEU A 92 5.21 -1.06 -13.67
N LEU A 93 4.10 -1.19 -14.41
CA LEU A 93 3.88 -2.28 -15.37
C LEU A 93 4.76 -2.17 -16.63
N ALA A 94 5.18 -0.96 -17.00
CA ALA A 94 6.11 -0.75 -18.10
C ALA A 94 7.56 -1.07 -17.73
N LEU A 95 7.88 -1.17 -16.43
CA LEU A 95 9.21 -1.46 -15.92
C LEU A 95 9.46 -2.96 -15.78
N ASP A 96 10.73 -3.35 -15.91
CA ASP A 96 11.22 -4.68 -15.55
C ASP A 96 11.69 -4.71 -14.08
N ASN A 97 11.62 -5.89 -13.44
CA ASN A 97 12.01 -6.06 -12.04
C ASN A 97 13.43 -5.56 -11.70
N PRO A 98 14.47 -5.73 -12.55
CA PRO A 98 15.80 -5.18 -12.32
C PRO A 98 15.78 -3.65 -12.24
N SER A 99 15.14 -2.98 -13.20
CA SER A 99 15.06 -1.51 -13.23
C SER A 99 14.26 -0.96 -12.05
N PHE A 100 13.18 -1.63 -11.66
CA PHE A 100 12.39 -1.22 -10.49
C PHE A 100 13.15 -1.40 -9.18
N ARG A 101 13.98 -2.44 -9.05
CA ARG A 101 14.74 -2.72 -7.82
C ARG A 101 15.78 -1.64 -7.49
N VAL A 102 16.20 -0.84 -8.47
CA VAL A 102 17.24 0.20 -8.32
C VAL A 102 16.65 1.56 -7.93
N LEU A 103 15.33 1.75 -8.10
CA LEU A 103 14.60 2.94 -7.65
C LEU A 103 14.34 2.90 -6.13
#